data_AF-A0A4U9D5N2-F1
#
_entry.id   AF-A0A4U9D5N2-F1
#
_cell.length_a   1.000
_cell.length_b   1.000
_cell.length_c   1.000
_cell.angle_alpha   90.00
_cell.angle_beta   90.00
_cell.angle_gamma   90.00
#
_symmetry.space_group_name_H-M   'P 1'
#
loop_
_entity.id
_entity.type
_entity.pdbx_description
1 polymer ?
#
loop_
_entity_poly.entity_id
_entity_poly.type
_entity_poly.pdbx_seq_one_letter_code
_entity_poly.pdbx_strand_id
1 'polypeptide(L)'
;MAAEGLSSLIGAGGRRPTFLSPQAHDAPSLPDPTAFRRIVVFLPDDPFWLLFTLRQAALLLDRSASALPMLILSRSPAGWLWQTLLHLVGNRRRLAAVKTVASDLPCRQLASLLSQPAPDYPSLETLACEEATARGIPPTGLSKPEFNAALDWLRGYSITRQAELRGVSHKTLYNQRLSGLKKMVEQHPHLANRFPGGQAKGQKAQAFATLSAFEREFVHAIHCRQVFPVFQPITDGRLMLKGIEVLSRWRRSGSVLLPGEFLPLVRAEYAWLLLTAFALRGSGSGHQSASRGVLLLGERSAGYRRA
;
A
#
# COMPACT_ATOMS: atom_id res chain seq x y z
N MET A 1 -3.23 -17.62 14.24
CA MET A 1 -2.63 -17.81 12.89
C MET A 1 -1.84 -16.60 12.38
N ALA A 2 -2.44 -15.48 11.94
CA ALA A 2 -1.64 -14.34 11.41
C ALA A 2 -0.80 -13.62 12.48
N ALA A 3 -1.38 -13.37 13.66
CA ALA A 3 -0.70 -12.76 14.80
C ALA A 3 0.49 -13.61 15.29
N GLU A 4 0.32 -14.94 15.36
CA GLU A 4 1.39 -15.90 15.69
C GLU A 4 2.49 -15.88 14.63
N GLY A 5 2.14 -15.92 13.34
CA GLY A 5 3.12 -15.86 12.26
C GLY A 5 3.95 -14.57 12.30
N LEU A 6 3.30 -13.42 12.48
CA LEU A 6 3.99 -12.13 12.64
C LEU A 6 4.86 -12.11 13.90
N SER A 7 4.39 -12.70 15.00
CA SER A 7 5.16 -12.82 16.23
C SER A 7 6.40 -13.66 16.05
N SER A 8 6.30 -14.80 15.37
CA SER A 8 7.46 -15.63 15.03
C SER A 8 8.46 -14.89 14.14
N LEU A 9 7.99 -14.12 13.16
CA LEU A 9 8.87 -13.30 12.30
C LEU A 9 9.59 -12.18 13.08
N ILE A 10 8.90 -11.54 14.02
CA ILE A 10 9.49 -10.52 14.90
C ILE A 10 10.46 -11.17 15.89
N GLY A 11 10.09 -12.33 16.43
CA GLY A 11 10.86 -13.14 17.37
C GLY A 11 12.17 -13.64 16.78
N ALA A 12 12.17 -14.06 15.52
CA ALA A 12 13.38 -14.44 14.79
C ALA A 12 14.42 -13.30 14.71
N GLY A 13 13.98 -12.05 14.81
CA GLY A 13 14.85 -10.87 14.89
C GLY A 13 15.34 -10.53 16.32
N GLY A 14 15.17 -11.45 17.29
CA GLY A 14 15.60 -11.26 18.68
C GLY A 14 14.69 -10.33 19.50
N ARG A 15 13.47 -10.07 19.05
CA ARG A 15 12.52 -9.15 19.73
C ARG A 15 11.34 -9.88 20.33
N ARG A 16 10.79 -9.34 21.42
CA ARG A 16 9.56 -9.85 22.02
C ARG A 16 8.38 -8.92 21.66
N PRO A 17 7.49 -9.31 20.75
CA PRO A 17 6.31 -8.52 20.45
C PRO A 17 5.35 -8.54 21.64
N THR A 18 4.70 -7.40 21.90
CA THR A 18 3.58 -7.32 22.84
C THR A 18 2.30 -7.26 22.03
N PHE A 19 1.36 -8.16 22.33
CA PHE A 19 0.05 -8.15 21.68
C PHE A 19 -0.88 -7.16 22.37
N LEU A 20 -1.49 -6.28 21.56
CA LEU A 20 -2.54 -5.39 22.03
C LEU A 20 -3.89 -6.08 21.80
N SER A 21 -4.63 -6.27 22.88
CA SER A 21 -6.00 -6.80 22.80
C SER A 21 -6.94 -5.69 22.30
N PRO A 22 -7.66 -5.89 21.19
CA PRO A 22 -8.59 -4.89 20.69
C PRO A 22 -9.79 -4.74 21.64
N GLN A 23 -10.28 -3.52 21.83
CA GLN A 23 -11.45 -3.25 22.68
C GLN A 23 -12.67 -2.87 21.82
N ALA A 24 -13.87 -3.19 22.30
CA ALA A 24 -15.09 -3.03 21.50
C ALA A 24 -15.43 -1.57 21.17
N HIS A 25 -15.09 -0.62 22.05
CA HIS A 25 -15.42 0.80 21.93
C HIS A 25 -14.24 1.74 22.22
N ASP A 26 -13.16 1.20 22.77
CA ASP A 26 -12.01 1.98 23.22
C ASP A 26 -10.73 1.63 22.47
N ALA A 27 -9.77 2.54 22.52
CA ALA A 27 -8.43 2.26 22.02
C ALA A 27 -7.74 1.27 22.98
N PRO A 28 -6.95 0.30 22.46
CA PRO A 28 -6.07 -0.50 23.28
C PRO A 28 -5.16 0.38 24.14
N SER A 29 -4.95 0.00 25.40
CA SER A 29 -3.98 0.67 26.24
C SER A 29 -2.57 0.43 25.71
N LEU A 30 -1.84 1.51 25.43
CA LEU A 30 -0.43 1.40 25.06
C LEU A 30 0.43 1.35 26.32
N PRO A 31 1.51 0.55 26.32
CA PRO A 31 2.58 0.73 27.30
C PRO A 31 3.23 2.11 27.13
N ASP A 32 4.08 2.50 28.07
CA ASP A 32 4.83 3.76 28.00
C ASP A 32 5.40 3.99 26.58
N PRO A 33 5.21 5.17 25.96
CA PRO A 33 5.76 5.49 24.64
C PRO A 33 7.25 5.20 24.45
N THR A 34 8.02 5.20 25.54
CA THR A 34 9.45 4.83 25.54
C THR A 34 9.70 3.32 25.46
N ALA A 35 8.70 2.50 25.79
CA ALA A 35 8.81 1.04 25.89
C ALA A 35 8.61 0.30 24.56
N PHE A 36 8.20 0.99 23.49
CA PHE A 36 8.02 0.36 22.18
C PHE A 36 8.61 1.19 21.05
N ARG A 37 9.08 0.47 20.02
CA ARG A 37 9.70 1.11 18.85
C ARG A 37 8.69 1.49 17.76
N ARG A 38 7.69 0.63 17.56
CA ARG A 38 6.73 0.70 16.46
C ARG A 38 5.53 -0.18 16.76
N ILE A 39 4.36 0.27 16.35
CA ILE A 39 3.12 -0.51 16.35
C ILE A 39 2.98 -1.18 14.97
N VAL A 40 2.72 -2.48 14.95
CA VAL A 40 2.47 -3.24 13.72
C VAL A 40 1.00 -3.63 13.69
N VAL A 41 0.30 -3.24 12.64
CA VAL A 41 -1.13 -3.51 12.44
C VAL A 41 -1.29 -4.37 11.20
N PHE A 42 -1.91 -5.54 11.33
CA PHE A 42 -2.27 -6.37 10.18
C PHE A 42 -3.75 -6.18 9.84
N LEU A 43 -4.04 -5.75 8.61
CA LEU A 43 -5.40 -5.60 8.11
C LEU A 43 -5.74 -6.80 7.22
N PRO A 44 -6.59 -7.72 7.67
CA PRO A 44 -7.01 -8.86 6.87
C PRO A 44 -7.97 -8.43 5.75
N ASP A 45 -8.20 -9.33 4.78
CA ASP A 45 -9.17 -9.10 3.69
C ASP A 45 -10.62 -9.34 4.11
N ASP A 46 -10.85 -9.96 5.27
CA ASP A 46 -12.21 -10.07 5.79
C ASP A 46 -12.77 -8.68 6.11
N PRO A 47 -13.93 -8.27 5.54
CA PRO A 47 -14.39 -6.89 5.62
C PRO A 47 -14.70 -6.44 7.05
N PHE A 48 -15.20 -7.35 7.89
CA PHE A 48 -15.47 -7.02 9.29
C PHE A 48 -14.15 -6.77 10.01
N TRP A 49 -13.21 -7.72 9.93
CA TRP A 49 -11.93 -7.61 10.63
C TRP A 49 -11.05 -6.48 10.09
N LEU A 50 -11.13 -6.18 8.79
CA LEU A 50 -10.47 -5.03 8.16
C LEU A 50 -10.92 -3.73 8.81
N LEU A 51 -12.22 -3.45 8.79
CA LEU A 51 -12.77 -2.22 9.37
C LEU A 51 -12.60 -2.18 10.88
N PHE A 52 -12.85 -3.30 11.58
CA PHE A 52 -12.69 -3.35 13.02
C PHE A 52 -11.25 -3.03 13.44
N THR A 53 -10.25 -3.65 12.81
CA THR A 53 -8.84 -3.43 13.12
C THR A 53 -8.39 -2.02 12.74
N LEU A 54 -8.82 -1.52 11.57
CA LEU A 54 -8.53 -0.15 11.15
C LEU A 54 -9.12 0.88 12.13
N ARG A 55 -10.30 0.62 12.69
CA ARG A 55 -10.89 1.46 13.74
C ARG A 55 -10.04 1.46 15.01
N GLN A 56 -9.54 0.31 15.44
CA GLN A 56 -8.64 0.25 16.62
C GLN A 56 -7.37 1.06 16.38
N ALA A 57 -6.77 0.91 15.20
CA ALA A 57 -5.59 1.69 14.82
C ALA A 57 -5.89 3.20 14.80
N ALA A 58 -7.03 3.60 14.23
CA ALA A 58 -7.44 5.00 14.21
C ALA A 58 -7.70 5.56 15.61
N LEU A 59 -8.33 4.79 16.51
CA LEU A 59 -8.54 5.20 17.91
C LEU A 59 -7.21 5.37 18.67
N LEU A 60 -6.24 4.48 18.44
CA LEU A 60 -4.88 4.61 19.01
C LEU A 60 -4.21 5.89 18.53
N LEU A 61 -4.24 6.13 17.21
CA LEU A 61 -3.66 7.32 16.61
C LEU A 61 -4.36 8.57 17.11
N ASP A 62 -5.68 8.59 17.22
CA ASP A 62 -6.44 9.78 17.63
C ASP A 62 -6.33 10.12 19.12
N ARG A 63 -5.98 9.15 19.97
CA ARG A 63 -5.76 9.41 21.41
C ARG A 63 -4.31 9.77 21.73
N SER A 64 -3.38 9.60 20.79
CA SER A 64 -1.97 9.85 21.06
C SER A 64 -1.67 11.36 21.15
N ALA A 65 -0.74 11.70 22.04
CA ALA A 65 -0.23 13.07 22.18
C ALA A 65 0.66 13.46 20.98
N SER A 66 1.37 12.49 20.40
CA SER A 66 2.30 12.66 19.28
C SER A 66 2.06 11.62 18.18
N ALA A 67 2.70 11.78 17.01
CA ALA A 67 2.61 10.81 15.93
C ALA A 67 3.23 9.48 16.34
N LEU A 68 2.44 8.41 16.31
CA LEU A 68 2.91 7.07 16.67
C LEU A 68 3.59 6.40 15.47
N PRO A 69 4.78 5.79 15.64
CA PRO A 69 5.40 5.00 14.60
C PRO A 69 4.54 3.76 14.34
N MET A 70 3.77 3.75 13.25
CA MET A 70 2.83 2.69 12.91
C MET A 70 3.13 2.12 11.53
N LEU A 71 3.21 0.80 11.44
CA LEU A 71 3.30 0.08 10.19
C LEU A 71 2.03 -0.76 9.99
N ILE A 72 1.30 -0.45 8.93
CA ILE A 72 0.13 -1.19 8.49
C ILE A 72 0.57 -2.21 7.45
N LEU A 73 0.31 -3.49 7.69
CA LEU A 73 0.45 -4.57 6.73
C LEU A 73 -0.93 -4.82 6.11
N SER A 74 -1.12 -4.46 4.84
CA SER A 74 -2.40 -4.57 4.16
C SER A 74 -2.26 -4.67 2.64
N ARG A 75 -3.22 -5.31 1.99
CA ARG A 75 -3.39 -5.25 0.53
C ARG A 75 -4.25 -4.07 0.06
N SER A 76 -4.76 -3.26 0.98
CA SER A 76 -5.58 -2.09 0.65
C SER A 76 -4.74 -1.02 -0.06
N PRO A 77 -5.29 -0.32 -1.06
CA PRO A 77 -4.63 0.83 -1.68
C PRO A 77 -4.24 1.90 -0.66
N ALA A 78 -3.06 2.51 -0.79
CA ALA A 78 -2.56 3.51 0.14
C ALA A 78 -3.48 4.74 0.19
N GLY A 79 -3.99 5.17 -0.97
CA GLY A 79 -4.94 6.27 -1.09
C GLY A 79 -6.21 6.05 -0.29
N TRP A 80 -6.78 4.85 -0.35
CA TRP A 80 -8.00 4.51 0.41
C TRP A 80 -7.74 4.49 1.92
N LEU A 81 -6.63 3.89 2.35
CA LEU A 81 -6.22 3.86 3.76
C LEU A 81 -6.02 5.27 4.29
N TRP A 82 -5.26 6.10 3.56
CA TRP A 82 -4.97 7.47 3.94
C TRP A 82 -6.25 8.29 4.09
N GLN A 83 -7.12 8.26 3.09
CA GLN A 83 -8.38 9.01 3.12
C GLN A 83 -9.31 8.53 4.22
N THR A 84 -9.42 7.21 4.43
CA THR A 84 -10.23 6.68 5.52
C THR A 84 -9.69 7.12 6.88
N LEU A 85 -8.37 7.05 7.10
CA LEU A 85 -7.74 7.51 8.34
C LEU A 85 -7.90 9.01 8.58
N LEU A 86 -7.85 9.84 7.53
CA LEU A 86 -8.12 11.28 7.65
C LEU A 86 -9.54 11.58 8.16
N HIS A 87 -10.53 10.73 7.86
CA HIS A 87 -11.88 10.88 8.39
C HIS A 87 -12.06 10.34 9.81
N LEU A 88 -11.20 9.40 10.24
CA LEU A 88 -11.30 8.75 11.54
C LEU A 88 -10.44 9.42 12.62
N VAL A 89 -9.33 10.05 12.24
CA VAL A 89 -8.37 10.70 13.13
C VAL A 89 -8.51 12.22 13.01
N GLY A 90 -8.85 12.90 14.11
CA GLY A 90 -9.18 14.32 14.11
C GLY A 90 -8.01 15.26 13.79
N ASN A 91 -6.77 14.78 13.94
CA ASN A 91 -5.57 15.57 13.65
C ASN A 91 -4.64 14.82 12.68
N ARG A 92 -4.51 15.36 11.45
CA ARG A 92 -3.63 14.84 10.40
C ARG A 92 -2.19 14.61 10.87
N ARG A 93 -1.65 15.47 11.74
CA ARG A 93 -0.25 15.36 12.22
C ARG A 93 0.03 14.03 12.93
N ARG A 94 -1.00 13.41 13.53
CA ARG A 94 -0.87 12.11 14.19
C ARG A 94 -0.65 10.96 13.20
N LEU A 95 -0.97 11.16 11.92
CA LEU A 95 -0.75 10.19 10.85
C LEU A 95 0.64 10.29 10.22
N ALA A 96 1.47 11.28 10.60
CA ALA A 96 2.74 11.57 9.92
C ALA A 96 3.75 10.41 9.95
N ALA A 97 3.69 9.57 11.00
CA ALA A 97 4.58 8.42 11.17
C ALA A 97 3.94 7.08 10.76
N VAL A 98 2.79 7.11 10.08
CA VAL A 98 2.10 5.92 9.57
C VAL A 98 2.73 5.52 8.22
N LYS A 99 3.09 4.25 8.10
CA LYS A 99 3.58 3.61 6.87
C LYS A 99 2.68 2.43 6.54
N THR A 100 2.55 2.10 5.25
CA THR A 100 1.83 0.90 4.82
C THR A 100 2.69 0.05 3.88
N VAL A 101 2.56 -1.26 3.99
CA VAL A 101 3.26 -2.24 3.18
C VAL A 101 2.31 -3.39 2.85
N ALA A 102 2.46 -3.97 1.67
CA ALA A 102 1.72 -5.16 1.27
C ALA A 102 1.87 -6.29 2.30
N SER A 103 0.75 -6.86 2.74
CA SER A 103 0.79 -7.96 3.71
C SER A 103 1.20 -9.31 3.11
N ASP A 104 1.20 -9.41 1.78
CA ASP A 104 1.53 -10.61 1.01
C ASP A 104 2.92 -10.56 0.37
N LEU A 105 3.81 -9.69 0.87
CA LEU A 105 5.24 -9.76 0.52
C LEU A 105 5.85 -11.11 0.93
N PRO A 106 6.92 -11.56 0.25
CA PRO A 106 7.66 -12.74 0.68
C PRO A 106 8.09 -12.66 2.16
N CYS A 107 7.97 -13.76 2.90
CA CYS A 107 8.25 -13.81 4.34
C CYS A 107 9.62 -13.25 4.72
N ARG A 108 10.65 -13.45 3.87
CA ARG A 108 11.99 -12.89 4.08
C ARG A 108 12.00 -11.36 4.08
N GLN A 109 11.23 -10.73 3.19
CA GLN A 109 11.09 -9.27 3.14
C GLN A 109 10.31 -8.75 4.35
N LEU A 110 9.20 -9.41 4.71
CA LEU A 110 8.45 -9.10 5.92
C LEU A 110 9.33 -9.21 7.17
N ALA A 111 10.10 -10.28 7.31
CA ALA A 111 11.03 -10.47 8.43
C ALA A 111 12.05 -9.33 8.52
N SER A 112 12.67 -8.96 7.40
CA SER A 112 13.62 -7.84 7.34
C SER A 112 12.97 -6.52 7.75
N LEU A 113 11.78 -6.24 7.24
CA LEU A 113 11.02 -5.01 7.49
C LEU A 113 10.51 -4.91 8.93
N LEU A 114 10.18 -6.05 9.55
CA LEU A 114 9.79 -6.13 10.96
C LEU A 114 11.01 -6.00 11.89
N SER A 115 12.16 -6.53 11.46
CA SER A 115 13.42 -6.52 12.21
C SER A 115 14.14 -5.18 12.19
N GLN A 116 13.99 -4.35 11.16
CA GLN A 116 14.67 -3.06 11.08
C GLN A 116 13.67 -1.90 10.99
N PRO A 117 14.00 -0.70 11.52
CA PRO A 117 13.25 0.47 11.15
C PRO A 117 13.54 0.68 9.65
N ALA A 118 12.53 1.02 8.86
CA ALA A 118 12.75 1.45 7.49
C ALA A 118 12.60 2.97 7.47
N PRO A 119 13.61 3.76 7.91
CA PRO A 119 13.50 5.21 7.97
C PRO A 119 13.19 5.80 6.58
N ASP A 120 13.86 5.27 5.54
CA ASP A 120 13.77 5.78 4.16
C ASP A 120 12.55 5.30 3.38
N TYR A 121 11.74 4.41 3.95
CA TYR A 121 10.51 3.97 3.28
C TYR A 121 9.45 5.09 3.31
N PRO A 122 8.72 5.36 2.21
CA PRO A 122 7.73 6.44 2.15
C PRO A 122 6.65 6.36 3.24
N SER A 123 6.12 7.51 3.65
CA SER A 123 4.95 7.56 4.52
C SER A 123 3.69 7.14 3.77
N LEU A 124 2.64 6.78 4.50
CA LEU A 124 1.33 6.49 3.91
C LEU A 124 0.80 7.68 3.09
N GLU A 125 1.04 8.90 3.56
CA GLU A 125 0.66 10.13 2.85
C GLU A 125 1.37 10.25 1.50
N THR A 126 2.69 10.00 1.46
CA THR A 126 3.47 10.03 0.22
C THR A 126 2.96 8.98 -0.76
N LEU A 127 2.75 7.74 -0.30
CA LEU A 127 2.22 6.66 -1.14
C LEU A 127 0.83 7.00 -1.68
N ALA A 128 -0.04 7.55 -0.84
CA ALA A 128 -1.38 7.99 -1.25
C ALA A 128 -1.34 9.11 -2.30
N CYS A 129 -0.40 10.05 -2.18
CA CYS A 129 -0.19 11.11 -3.15
C CYS A 129 0.33 10.55 -4.49
N GLU A 130 1.31 9.64 -4.45
CA GLU A 130 1.84 8.98 -5.65
C GLU A 130 0.76 8.17 -6.38
N GLU A 131 -0.06 7.40 -5.66
CA GLU A 131 -1.22 6.70 -6.22
C GLU A 131 -2.22 7.68 -6.86
N ALA A 132 -2.52 8.80 -6.18
CA ALA A 132 -3.46 9.81 -6.69
C ALA A 132 -2.97 10.47 -7.98
N THR A 133 -1.69 10.85 -8.02
CA THR A 133 -1.06 11.42 -9.21
C THR A 133 -1.08 10.44 -10.37
N ALA A 134 -0.75 9.17 -10.12
CA ALA A 134 -0.77 8.15 -11.14
C ALA A 134 -2.20 7.85 -11.65
N ARG A 135 -3.21 7.89 -10.77
CA ARG A 135 -4.63 7.69 -11.14
C ARG A 135 -5.24 8.87 -11.88
N GLY A 136 -4.71 10.08 -11.71
CA GLY A 136 -5.35 11.32 -12.15
C GLY A 136 -6.67 11.64 -11.45
N ILE A 137 -7.03 10.88 -10.41
CA ILE A 137 -8.29 11.02 -9.66
C ILE A 137 -7.96 11.00 -8.17
N PRO A 138 -8.52 11.91 -7.35
CA PRO A 138 -8.30 11.90 -5.91
C PRO A 138 -8.81 10.58 -5.30
N PRO A 139 -8.05 9.98 -4.36
CA PRO A 139 -8.49 8.76 -3.71
C PRO A 139 -9.76 9.02 -2.90
N THR A 140 -10.64 8.04 -2.87
CA THR A 140 -11.84 8.05 -2.02
C THR A 140 -11.62 7.13 -0.82
N GLY A 141 -12.05 7.57 0.36
CA GLY A 141 -12.06 6.78 1.60
C GLY A 141 -13.46 6.70 2.18
N LEU A 142 -13.58 5.96 3.29
CA LEU A 142 -14.82 5.92 4.07
C LEU A 142 -14.87 7.12 5.02
N SER A 143 -15.92 7.92 4.92
CA SER A 143 -16.21 8.92 5.95
C SER A 143 -16.58 8.25 7.27
N LYS A 144 -16.46 8.96 8.40
CA LYS A 144 -16.80 8.41 9.73
C LYS A 144 -18.24 7.82 9.79
N PRO A 145 -19.29 8.46 9.24
CA PRO A 145 -20.63 7.87 9.21
C PRO A 145 -20.73 6.61 8.35
N GLU A 146 -20.14 6.63 7.14
CA GLU A 146 -20.12 5.47 6.22
C GLU A 146 -19.36 4.28 6.83
N PHE A 147 -18.19 4.55 7.39
CA PHE A 147 -17.34 3.58 8.06
C PHE A 147 -18.09 2.88 9.19
N ASN A 148 -18.69 3.67 10.10
CA ASN A 148 -19.43 3.11 11.22
C ASN A 148 -20.66 2.35 10.71
N ALA A 149 -21.40 2.87 9.71
CA ALA A 149 -22.59 2.20 9.17
C ALA A 149 -22.25 0.83 8.56
N ALA A 150 -21.14 0.74 7.83
CA ALA A 150 -20.65 -0.52 7.28
C ALA A 150 -20.21 -1.49 8.39
N LEU A 151 -19.41 -1.03 9.37
CA LEU A 151 -18.92 -1.87 10.46
C LEU A 151 -20.07 -2.42 11.33
N ASP A 152 -21.05 -1.59 11.69
CA ASP A 152 -22.17 -2.02 12.53
C ASP A 152 -23.11 -2.98 11.79
N TRP A 153 -23.27 -2.82 10.47
CA TRP A 153 -23.96 -3.79 9.64
C TRP A 153 -23.22 -5.14 9.60
N LEU A 154 -21.88 -5.13 9.43
CA LEU A 154 -21.06 -6.34 9.46
C LEU A 154 -21.06 -7.04 10.83
N ARG A 155 -21.34 -6.31 11.91
CA ARG A 155 -21.57 -6.86 13.26
C ARG A 155 -22.94 -7.51 13.44
N GLY A 156 -23.86 -7.34 12.49
CA GLY A 156 -25.23 -7.83 12.59
C GLY A 156 -26.20 -6.92 13.36
N TYR A 157 -25.85 -5.66 13.64
CA TYR A 157 -26.81 -4.74 14.26
C TYR A 157 -27.96 -4.39 13.31
N SER A 158 -29.18 -4.39 13.83
CA SER A 158 -30.37 -3.98 13.06
C SER A 158 -30.30 -2.50 12.66
N ILE A 159 -30.92 -2.18 11.53
CA ILE A 159 -30.99 -0.80 11.03
C ILE A 159 -31.69 0.13 12.04
N THR A 160 -32.73 -0.36 12.72
CA THR A 160 -33.48 0.39 13.73
C THR A 160 -32.59 0.78 14.91
N ARG A 161 -31.90 -0.21 15.51
CA ARG A 161 -30.99 0.03 16.64
C ARG A 161 -29.87 0.99 16.29
N GLN A 162 -29.29 0.85 15.09
CA GLN A 162 -28.23 1.75 14.63
C GLN A 162 -28.72 3.18 14.40
N ALA A 163 -29.93 3.35 13.86
CA ALA A 163 -30.53 4.65 13.60
C ALA A 163 -30.83 5.40 14.90
N GLU A 164 -31.41 4.71 15.88
CA GLU A 164 -31.69 5.22 17.23
C GLU A 164 -30.39 5.66 17.92
N LEU A 165 -29.38 4.79 17.98
CA LEU A 165 -28.09 5.08 18.65
C LEU A 165 -27.35 6.28 18.03
N ARG A 166 -27.61 6.58 16.76
CA ARG A 166 -26.93 7.66 16.01
C ARG A 166 -27.79 8.91 15.87
N GLY A 167 -29.07 8.87 16.25
CA GLY A 167 -30.01 9.97 16.03
C GLY A 167 -30.20 10.33 14.56
N VAL A 168 -30.21 9.35 13.65
CA VAL A 168 -30.41 9.57 12.20
C VAL A 168 -31.59 8.78 11.67
N SER A 169 -32.19 9.24 10.56
CA SER A 169 -33.28 8.49 9.90
C SER A 169 -32.80 7.15 9.33
N HIS A 170 -33.70 6.19 9.20
CA HIS A 170 -33.43 4.91 8.53
C HIS A 170 -32.91 5.10 7.10
N LYS A 171 -33.46 6.07 6.36
CA LYS A 171 -33.05 6.40 4.99
C LYS A 171 -31.60 6.92 4.95
N THR A 172 -31.25 7.82 5.88
CA THR A 172 -29.89 8.37 5.99
C THR A 172 -28.89 7.25 6.29
N LEU A 173 -29.20 6.39 7.27
CA LEU A 173 -28.34 5.27 7.63
C LEU A 173 -28.17 4.27 6.47
N TYR A 174 -29.27 3.95 5.77
CA TYR A 174 -29.23 3.09 4.60
C TYR A 174 -28.30 3.64 3.51
N ASN A 175 -28.41 4.94 3.21
CA ASN A 175 -27.58 5.61 2.21
C ASN A 175 -26.10 5.64 2.61
N GLN A 176 -25.80 5.93 3.89
CA GLN A 176 -24.43 5.88 4.42
C GLN A 176 -23.84 4.47 4.29
N ARG A 177 -24.61 3.44 4.65
CA ARG A 177 -24.19 2.04 4.50
C ARG A 177 -23.93 1.70 3.04
N LEU A 178 -24.87 1.99 2.14
CA LEU A 178 -24.75 1.66 0.73
C LEU A 178 -23.57 2.37 0.07
N SER A 179 -23.40 3.67 0.34
CA SER A 179 -22.25 4.46 -0.12
C SER A 179 -20.93 3.87 0.38
N GLY A 180 -20.85 3.55 1.68
CA GLY A 180 -19.66 2.95 2.27
C GLY A 180 -19.29 1.60 1.64
N LEU A 181 -20.27 0.69 1.52
CA LEU A 181 -20.05 -0.62 0.89
C LEU A 181 -19.63 -0.49 -0.57
N LYS A 182 -20.22 0.45 -1.33
CA LYS A 182 -19.81 0.72 -2.72
C LYS A 182 -18.34 1.14 -2.80
N LYS A 183 -17.91 2.10 -1.98
CA LYS A 183 -16.51 2.54 -1.90
C LYS A 183 -15.56 1.39 -1.50
N MET A 184 -16.01 0.49 -0.62
CA MET A 184 -15.22 -0.70 -0.27
C MET A 184 -15.05 -1.62 -1.48
N VAL A 185 -16.10 -1.90 -2.26
CA VAL A 185 -16.01 -2.76 -3.46
C VAL A 185 -15.11 -2.14 -4.52
N GLU A 186 -15.18 -0.82 -4.70
CA GLU A 186 -14.31 -0.11 -5.66
C GLU A 186 -12.82 -0.33 -5.36
N GLN A 187 -12.43 -0.43 -4.09
CA GLN A 187 -11.03 -0.64 -3.68
C GLN A 187 -10.69 -2.10 -3.36
N HIS A 188 -11.70 -2.93 -3.11
CA HIS A 188 -11.60 -4.35 -2.82
C HIS A 188 -12.59 -5.16 -3.65
N PRO A 189 -12.35 -5.33 -4.97
CA PRO A 189 -13.32 -5.93 -5.89
C PRO A 189 -13.75 -7.36 -5.50
N HIS A 190 -12.86 -8.11 -4.82
CA HIS A 190 -13.16 -9.46 -4.33
C HIS A 190 -14.26 -9.50 -3.26
N LEU A 191 -14.63 -8.35 -2.66
CA LEU A 191 -15.71 -8.24 -1.69
C LEU A 191 -17.09 -8.05 -2.34
N ALA A 192 -17.18 -7.82 -3.66
CA ALA A 192 -18.44 -7.55 -4.36
C ALA A 192 -19.51 -8.60 -4.05
N ASN A 193 -19.14 -9.88 -4.08
CA ASN A 193 -20.06 -11.00 -3.84
C ASN A 193 -20.52 -11.12 -2.38
N ARG A 194 -19.91 -10.38 -1.45
CA ARG A 194 -20.24 -10.40 -0.02
C ARG A 194 -21.21 -9.29 0.39
N PHE A 195 -21.50 -8.33 -0.49
CA PHE A 195 -22.33 -7.17 -0.15
C PHE A 195 -23.65 -7.13 -0.94
N PRO A 196 -24.75 -6.68 -0.31
CA PRO A 196 -26.03 -6.51 -0.99
C PRO A 196 -25.91 -5.54 -2.17
N GLY A 197 -26.45 -5.91 -3.33
CA GLY A 197 -26.37 -5.08 -4.55
C GLY A 197 -25.01 -5.10 -5.26
N GLY A 198 -24.12 -6.04 -4.90
CA GLY A 198 -22.75 -6.17 -5.43
C GLY A 198 -22.59 -6.52 -6.92
N GLN A 199 -23.67 -6.51 -7.70
CA GLN A 199 -23.59 -6.60 -9.16
C GLN A 199 -23.37 -5.20 -9.74
N ALA A 200 -22.15 -4.67 -9.62
CA ALA A 200 -21.78 -3.38 -10.18
C ALA A 200 -21.03 -3.58 -11.51
N LYS A 201 -21.67 -3.15 -12.62
CA LYS A 201 -21.04 -2.76 -13.89
C LYS A 201 -19.78 -1.92 -13.59
N GLY A 202 -18.59 -2.49 -13.75
CA GLY A 202 -17.37 -1.82 -13.32
C GLY A 202 -16.06 -2.39 -13.86
N GLN A 203 -16.08 -3.01 -15.04
CA GLN A 203 -14.88 -3.60 -15.65
C GLN A 203 -13.77 -2.57 -15.98
N LYS A 204 -14.09 -1.28 -16.10
CA LYS A 204 -13.10 -0.23 -16.45
C LYS A 204 -12.23 0.24 -15.27
N ALA A 205 -12.69 0.15 -14.02
CA ALA A 205 -11.89 0.51 -12.84
C ALA A 205 -10.94 -0.62 -12.39
N GLN A 206 -11.06 -1.79 -13.01
CA GLN A 206 -10.43 -3.05 -12.59
C GLN A 206 -8.92 -3.08 -12.86
N ALA A 207 -8.45 -2.37 -13.89
CA ALA A 207 -7.08 -2.43 -14.39
C ALA A 207 -6.08 -1.56 -13.60
N PHE A 208 -6.53 -0.44 -13.02
CA PHE A 208 -5.64 0.45 -12.27
C PHE A 208 -5.45 -0.01 -10.82
N ALA A 209 -6.49 -0.56 -10.19
CA ALA A 209 -6.52 -0.72 -8.73
C ALA A 209 -5.95 -2.05 -8.21
N THR A 210 -5.98 -3.13 -9.01
CA THR A 210 -5.68 -4.47 -8.48
C THR A 210 -4.30 -4.92 -8.89
N LEU A 211 -3.29 -4.57 -8.09
CA LEU A 211 -1.97 -5.15 -8.22
C LEU A 211 -2.01 -6.66 -7.93
N SER A 212 -1.25 -7.45 -8.67
CA SER A 212 -0.92 -8.82 -8.27
C SER A 212 0.04 -8.81 -7.07
N ALA A 213 0.23 -9.98 -6.44
CA ALA A 213 1.24 -10.12 -5.37
C ALA A 213 2.65 -9.80 -5.89
N PHE A 214 2.96 -10.19 -7.13
CA PHE A 214 4.21 -9.87 -7.80
C PHE A 214 4.39 -8.36 -8.02
N GLU A 215 3.35 -7.65 -8.43
CA GLU A 215 3.44 -6.20 -8.65
C GLU A 215 3.51 -5.42 -7.33
N ARG A 216 2.86 -5.89 -6.25
CA ARG A 216 3.06 -5.35 -4.89
C ARG A 216 4.49 -5.57 -4.39
N GLU A 217 4.98 -6.81 -4.54
CA GLU A 217 6.37 -7.17 -4.81
C GLU A 217 7.26 -6.02 -5.30
N PHE A 218 7.06 -5.75 -6.58
CA PHE A 218 7.86 -4.89 -7.41
C PHE A 218 7.75 -3.41 -6.99
N VAL A 219 6.55 -2.92 -6.71
CA VAL A 219 6.31 -1.57 -6.17
C VAL A 219 7.07 -1.36 -4.86
N HIS A 220 6.99 -2.33 -3.95
CA HIS A 220 7.75 -2.29 -2.70
C HIS A 220 9.26 -2.23 -2.96
N ALA A 221 9.76 -3.02 -3.91
CA ALA A 221 11.17 -3.02 -4.30
C ALA A 221 11.63 -1.68 -4.90
N ILE A 222 10.79 -0.98 -5.67
CA ILE A 222 11.09 0.37 -6.18
C ILE A 222 11.28 1.35 -5.01
N HIS A 223 10.35 1.37 -4.06
CA HIS A 223 10.44 2.25 -2.88
C HIS A 223 11.66 1.92 -2.00
N CYS A 224 12.01 0.64 -1.90
CA CYS A 224 13.21 0.18 -1.19
C CYS A 224 14.52 0.34 -1.98
N ARG A 225 14.51 0.99 -3.15
CA ARG A 225 15.68 1.16 -4.03
C ARG A 225 16.36 -0.16 -4.44
N GLN A 226 15.60 -1.26 -4.44
CA GLN A 226 16.06 -2.57 -4.89
C GLN A 226 15.94 -2.72 -6.41
N VAL A 227 15.09 -1.91 -7.03
CA VAL A 227 15.11 -1.65 -8.47
C VAL A 227 16.07 -0.49 -8.72
N PHE A 228 16.98 -0.63 -9.68
CA PHE A 228 18.01 0.37 -9.96
C PHE A 228 18.34 0.44 -11.46
N PRO A 229 18.72 1.62 -11.97
CA PRO A 229 19.13 1.77 -13.37
C PRO A 229 20.56 1.26 -13.59
N VAL A 230 20.81 0.74 -14.79
CA VAL A 230 22.13 0.47 -15.35
C VAL A 230 22.20 1.17 -16.70
N PHE A 231 23.36 1.76 -16.99
CA PHE A 231 23.57 2.58 -18.18
C PHE A 231 24.40 1.80 -19.19
N GLN A 232 23.84 1.57 -20.38
CA GLN A 232 24.52 0.88 -21.47
C GLN A 232 24.87 1.90 -22.58
N PRO A 233 26.16 2.08 -22.92
CA PRO A 233 26.54 3.00 -23.98
C PRO A 233 26.02 2.51 -25.33
N ILE A 234 25.47 3.43 -26.12
CA ILE A 234 25.12 3.23 -27.52
C ILE A 234 26.24 3.88 -28.34
N THR A 235 26.96 3.11 -29.12
CA THR A 235 28.07 3.60 -29.96
C THR A 235 27.75 3.46 -31.44
N ASP A 236 28.39 4.27 -32.28
CA ASP A 236 28.40 4.04 -33.73
C ASP A 236 29.41 2.95 -34.15
N GLY A 237 29.50 2.67 -35.45
CA GLY A 237 30.46 1.72 -36.01
C GLY A 237 31.94 2.08 -35.82
N ARG A 238 32.25 3.27 -35.29
CA ARG A 238 33.59 3.71 -34.91
C ARG A 238 33.81 3.69 -33.39
N LEU A 239 32.91 3.04 -32.64
CA LEU A 239 32.90 2.99 -31.17
C LEU A 239 32.74 4.37 -30.50
N MET A 240 32.27 5.38 -31.23
CA MET A 240 32.01 6.70 -30.66
C MET A 240 30.65 6.71 -29.96
N LEU A 241 30.61 7.21 -28.73
CA LEU A 241 29.38 7.32 -27.94
C LEU A 241 28.34 8.21 -28.65
N LYS A 242 27.14 7.68 -28.87
CA LYS A 242 25.96 8.36 -29.43
C LYS A 242 24.83 8.55 -28.44
N GLY A 243 24.80 7.76 -27.39
CA GLY A 243 23.77 7.84 -26.37
C GLY A 243 23.96 6.80 -25.29
N ILE A 244 22.99 6.75 -24.38
CA ILE A 244 22.96 5.81 -23.27
C ILE A 244 21.57 5.20 -23.21
N GLU A 245 21.50 3.88 -23.23
CA GLU A 245 20.29 3.13 -22.90
C GLU A 245 20.21 2.92 -21.38
N VAL A 246 19.04 3.16 -20.80
CA VAL A 246 18.80 2.98 -19.36
C VAL A 246 18.02 1.68 -19.16
N LEU A 247 18.67 0.69 -18.53
CA LEU A 247 18.09 -0.62 -18.24
C LEU A 247 17.77 -0.76 -16.76
N SER A 248 16.58 -1.25 -16.45
CA SER A 248 16.19 -1.52 -15.05
C SER A 248 16.69 -2.89 -14.60
N ARG A 249 17.33 -2.95 -13.43
CA ARG A 249 17.69 -4.20 -12.76
C ARG A 249 16.96 -4.30 -11.44
N TRP A 250 16.64 -5.51 -11.00
CA TRP A 250 15.98 -5.71 -9.71
C TRP A 250 16.76 -6.70 -8.84
N ARG A 251 17.27 -6.23 -7.70
CA ARG A 251 17.84 -7.08 -6.66
C ARG A 251 16.71 -7.80 -5.89
N ARG A 252 16.55 -9.10 -6.12
CA ARG A 252 15.52 -9.93 -5.50
C ARG A 252 16.14 -11.20 -4.92
N SER A 253 15.91 -11.47 -3.63
CA SER A 253 16.36 -12.68 -2.93
C SER A 253 17.87 -12.97 -2.98
N GLY A 254 18.71 -11.95 -3.20
CA GLY A 254 20.18 -12.11 -3.30
C GLY A 254 20.70 -12.19 -4.73
N SER A 255 19.81 -12.30 -5.73
CA SER A 255 20.15 -12.29 -7.16
C SER A 255 19.74 -10.95 -7.80
N VAL A 256 20.31 -10.66 -8.97
CA VAL A 256 19.93 -9.50 -9.79
C VAL A 256 19.16 -10.01 -11.01
N LEU A 257 17.89 -9.62 -11.11
CA LEU A 257 17.03 -9.91 -12.26
C LEU A 257 17.25 -8.89 -13.37
N LEU A 258 17.30 -9.38 -14.60
CA LEU A 258 17.36 -8.61 -15.84
C LEU A 258 15.94 -8.18 -16.28
N PRO A 259 15.79 -7.10 -17.07
CA PRO A 259 14.48 -6.60 -17.52
C PRO A 259 13.55 -7.70 -18.05
N GLY A 260 14.06 -8.57 -18.93
CA GLY A 260 13.25 -9.64 -19.53
C GLY A 260 12.76 -10.71 -18.55
N GLU A 261 13.30 -10.77 -17.33
CA GLU A 261 12.86 -11.72 -16.30
C GLU A 261 11.67 -11.18 -15.47
N PHE A 262 11.47 -9.86 -15.42
CA PHE A 262 10.46 -9.26 -14.54
C PHE A 262 9.49 -8.30 -15.24
N LEU A 263 9.90 -7.56 -16.27
CA LEU A 263 9.03 -6.61 -16.98
C LEU A 263 7.83 -7.29 -17.65
N PRO A 264 7.95 -8.48 -18.28
CA PRO A 264 6.78 -9.15 -18.87
C PRO A 264 5.71 -9.56 -17.84
N LEU A 265 6.06 -9.57 -16.56
CA LEU A 265 5.16 -9.91 -15.46
C LEU A 265 4.42 -8.67 -14.91
N VAL A 266 4.80 -7.45 -15.31
CA VAL A 266 4.17 -6.19 -14.89
C VAL A 266 3.05 -5.83 -15.86
N ARG A 267 1.81 -5.81 -15.36
CA ARG A 267 0.59 -5.56 -16.16
C ARG A 267 -0.10 -4.26 -15.78
N ALA A 268 -0.04 -3.87 -14.52
CA ALA A 268 -0.70 -2.71 -13.97
C ALA A 268 0.00 -1.43 -14.41
N GLU A 269 -0.78 -0.49 -14.95
CA GLU A 269 -0.32 0.83 -15.37
C GLU A 269 0.40 1.58 -14.24
N TYR A 270 -0.12 1.49 -13.01
CA TYR A 270 0.50 2.11 -11.84
C TYR A 270 1.97 1.67 -11.63
N ALA A 271 2.26 0.38 -11.77
CA ALA A 271 3.62 -0.14 -11.59
C ALA A 271 4.58 0.39 -12.68
N TRP A 272 4.09 0.52 -13.91
CA TRP A 272 4.82 1.12 -15.03
C TRP A 272 5.09 2.62 -14.82
N LEU A 273 4.08 3.37 -14.39
CA LEU A 273 4.22 4.80 -14.07
C LEU A 273 5.23 5.02 -12.96
N LEU A 274 5.18 4.19 -11.91
CA LEU A 274 6.12 4.28 -10.79
C LEU A 274 7.55 3.95 -11.21
N LEU A 275 7.75 2.89 -12.00
CA LEU A 275 9.06 2.55 -12.56
C LEU A 275 9.62 3.68 -13.43
N THR A 276 8.77 4.28 -14.26
CA THR A 276 9.16 5.38 -15.15
C THR A 276 9.56 6.62 -14.36
N ALA A 277 8.75 7.02 -13.38
CA ALA A 277 9.07 8.13 -12.49
C ALA A 277 10.38 7.88 -11.71
N PHE A 278 10.61 6.64 -11.28
CA PHE A 278 11.84 6.24 -10.62
C PHE A 278 13.07 6.35 -11.53
N ALA A 279 12.99 5.83 -12.76
CA ALA A 279 14.08 5.89 -13.74
C ALA A 279 14.43 7.34 -14.09
N LEU A 280 13.44 8.22 -14.26
CA LEU A 280 13.65 9.64 -14.52
C LEU A 280 14.37 10.34 -13.37
N ARG A 281 13.98 10.06 -12.11
CA ARG A 281 14.64 10.63 -10.93
C ARG A 281 16.08 10.13 -10.77
N GLY A 282 16.34 8.86 -11.07
CA GLY A 282 17.69 8.26 -11.02
C GLY A 282 18.64 8.81 -12.08
N SER A 283 18.12 9.18 -13.26
CA SER A 283 18.91 9.79 -14.34
C SER A 283 19.36 11.22 -14.02
N GLY A 284 18.61 11.95 -13.18
CA GLY A 284 18.95 13.31 -12.75
C GLY A 284 20.20 13.39 -11.85
N SER A 285 20.48 12.36 -11.06
CA SER A 285 21.66 12.29 -10.19
C SER A 285 22.95 11.98 -10.94
N GLY A 286 22.85 11.40 -12.14
CA GLY A 286 23.97 11.19 -13.07
C GLY A 286 24.12 12.28 -14.13
N HIS A 287 23.20 13.25 -14.18
CA HIS A 287 23.11 14.25 -15.26
C HIS A 287 23.95 15.53 -15.06
N GLN A 288 24.91 15.55 -14.12
CA GLN A 288 25.94 16.60 -14.13
C GLN A 288 26.95 16.42 -15.29
N SER A 289 26.88 15.35 -16.07
CA SER A 289 27.69 15.20 -17.28
C SER A 289 27.02 14.32 -18.34
N ALA A 290 26.04 14.84 -19.07
CA ALA A 290 25.82 14.56 -20.51
C ALA A 290 24.46 15.11 -20.97
N SER A 291 24.52 15.92 -22.02
CA SER A 291 23.36 16.55 -22.66
C SER A 291 22.54 15.55 -23.47
N ARG A 292 21.20 15.68 -23.38
CA ARG A 292 20.15 15.20 -24.30
C ARG A 292 20.33 13.81 -24.91
N GLY A 293 19.74 12.79 -24.28
CA GLY A 293 19.56 11.45 -24.84
C GLY A 293 18.13 10.93 -24.64
N VAL A 294 17.52 10.45 -25.73
CA VAL A 294 16.17 9.89 -25.79
C VAL A 294 16.04 8.65 -24.89
N LEU A 295 15.03 8.65 -24.00
CA LEU A 295 14.69 7.52 -23.13
C LEU A 295 13.92 6.47 -23.94
N LEU A 296 14.52 5.29 -24.13
CA LEU A 296 13.83 4.09 -24.59
C LEU A 296 13.99 3.01 -23.52
N LEU A 297 12.86 2.61 -22.91
CA LEU A 297 12.78 1.39 -22.10
C LEU A 297 12.69 0.21 -23.08
N GLY A 298 13.82 -0.43 -23.37
CA GLY A 298 13.88 -1.57 -24.29
C GLY A 298 13.76 -2.91 -23.56
N GLU A 299 12.82 -3.76 -23.98
CA GLU A 299 12.90 -5.21 -23.79
C GLU A 299 13.73 -5.80 -24.93
N ARG A 300 14.87 -6.46 -24.63
CA ARG A 300 15.49 -7.37 -25.59
C ARG A 300 15.09 -8.80 -25.27
N SER A 301 14.26 -9.38 -26.13
CA SER A 301 14.14 -10.82 -26.29
C SER A 301 15.49 -11.40 -26.72
N ALA A 302 15.95 -12.43 -26.04
CA ALA A 302 17.18 -13.14 -26.35
C ALA A 302 17.07 -13.80 -27.74
N GLY A 303 17.62 -13.14 -28.75
CA GLY A 303 17.84 -13.69 -30.09
C GLY A 303 19.33 -13.73 -30.38
N TYR A 304 20.03 -14.73 -29.86
CA TYR A 304 21.37 -15.08 -30.28
C TYR A 304 21.26 -15.74 -31.65
N ARG A 305 21.78 -15.11 -32.71
CA ARG A 305 22.28 -15.84 -33.89
C ARG A 305 23.64 -15.28 -34.27
N ARG A 306 24.64 -16.17 -34.16
CA ARG A 306 25.92 -16.10 -34.85
C ARG A 306 25.67 -16.04 -36.36
N ALA A 307 26.30 -15.11 -37.06
CA ALA A 307 27.57 -15.29 -37.76
C ALA A 307 28.11 -13.90 -38.11
#